data_AF-A0A817PCU2-F1
#
_entry.id   AF-A0A817PCU2-F1
#
_cell.length_a   1.000
_cell.length_b   1.000
_cell.length_c   1.000
_cell.angle_alpha   90.00
_cell.angle_beta   90.00
_cell.angle_gamma   90.00
#
_symmetry.space_group_name_H-M   'P 1'
#
loop_
_entity.id
_entity.type
_entity.pdbx_description
1 polymer ?
#
loop_
_entity_poly.entity_id
_entity_poly.type
_entity_poly.pdbx_seq_one_letter_code
_entity_poly.pdbx_strand_id
1 'polypeptide(L)'
;MYKQNIITYLQQHRFQYLNVANLNVNRTDNEKTIEDKLIQCYQHLQILCSSDTLTKNNFQEFKKRINYLKEELSKNSNLHLIYAGFTDSSFPLSTILVLPSLKQTHNDITDYPSSRFTAAATISLEHQKSILQSVNTTDPSIFSTLQSTPSVNTINILLLGETGVGKSTFINAFVNYLKFGSLEKARTGKPIVIISVSFIATVGDHFEERIVKFDDINNSNNEDFDHPGESVTQRCKSYLFHLDKTSTNILRIIDTPGFGDTRGLEQDDFNMQHILEYISNLTHLNAICFLLKPNTSRLNIFFHTCITQLFSLLDRNALNNIIFCFTNSRSTFYTPGDTAPVLKQTLISLSIGDVPFKKDNTFCFDSESFRYLVALQNGIPFNDDEKHEYEISWSTSVNESNRLIGYICRNVTIYRIDNKLQSMKRAQFEISDMVRPILETLRNILRNYILYKMNLLRTSILLCPR
;
A
#
# COMPACT_ATOMS: atom_id res chain seq x y z
N MET A 1 1.29 -25.60 -5.82
CA MET A 1 2.11 -26.29 -4.77
C MET A 1 3.62 -26.07 -4.92
N TYR A 2 4.21 -26.09 -6.13
CA TYR A 2 5.67 -25.95 -6.32
C TYR A 2 6.24 -24.57 -5.92
N LYS A 3 5.55 -23.48 -6.29
CA LYS A 3 5.87 -22.09 -5.91
C LYS A 3 6.08 -21.87 -4.41
N GLN A 4 5.12 -22.34 -3.60
CA GLN A 4 5.15 -22.14 -2.15
C GLN A 4 6.35 -22.85 -1.51
N ASN A 5 6.68 -24.06 -1.97
CA ASN A 5 7.84 -24.80 -1.46
C ASN A 5 9.17 -24.10 -1.77
N ILE A 6 9.30 -23.48 -2.95
CA ILE A 6 10.50 -22.70 -3.32
C ILE A 6 10.61 -21.44 -2.46
N ILE A 7 9.50 -20.73 -2.25
CA ILE A 7 9.47 -19.53 -1.41
C ILE A 7 9.88 -19.88 0.02
N THR A 8 9.28 -20.92 0.61
CA THR A 8 9.62 -21.37 1.97
C THR A 8 11.09 -21.79 2.07
N TYR A 9 11.62 -22.54 1.10
CA TYR A 9 13.03 -22.95 1.04
C TYR A 9 13.98 -21.74 0.99
N LEU A 10 13.65 -20.73 0.19
CA LEU A 10 14.47 -19.52 0.04
C LEU A 10 14.41 -18.61 1.26
N GLN A 11 13.24 -18.51 1.91
CA GLN A 11 13.07 -17.76 3.16
C GLN A 11 13.91 -18.35 4.31
N GLN A 12 13.98 -19.69 4.42
CA GLN A 12 14.90 -20.37 5.35
C GLN A 12 16.38 -20.04 5.09
N HIS A 13 16.69 -19.55 3.88
CA HIS A 13 18.01 -19.14 3.45
C HIS A 13 18.17 -17.61 3.32
N ARG A 14 17.34 -16.84 4.03
CA ARG A 14 17.41 -15.37 4.13
C ARG A 14 17.12 -14.60 2.83
N PHE A 15 16.47 -15.23 1.85
CA PHE A 15 15.93 -14.50 0.70
C PHE A 15 14.56 -13.91 1.04
N GLN A 16 14.36 -12.64 0.70
CA GLN A 16 13.03 -12.03 0.69
C GLN A 16 12.34 -12.35 -0.65
N TYR A 17 11.08 -12.77 -0.59
CA TYR A 17 10.31 -13.05 -1.80
C TYR A 17 9.63 -11.80 -2.33
N LEU A 18 9.75 -11.60 -3.64
CA LEU A 18 9.15 -10.50 -4.38
C LEU A 18 8.41 -11.07 -5.59
N ASN A 19 7.08 -10.92 -5.63
CA ASN A 19 6.32 -11.26 -6.82
C ASN A 19 6.48 -10.13 -7.85
N VAL A 20 7.10 -10.44 -8.99
CA VAL A 20 7.41 -9.44 -10.02
C VAL A 20 6.15 -8.92 -10.71
N ALA A 21 5.04 -9.67 -10.64
CA ALA A 21 3.73 -9.19 -11.08
C ALA A 21 3.30 -7.91 -10.33
N ASN A 22 3.80 -7.68 -9.10
CA ASN A 22 3.46 -6.50 -8.31
C ASN A 22 4.28 -5.25 -8.69
N LEU A 23 5.24 -5.36 -9.61
CA LEU A 23 6.19 -4.29 -9.98
C LEU A 23 6.00 -3.76 -11.40
N ASN A 24 4.82 -3.95 -12.00
CA ASN A 24 4.49 -3.45 -13.34
C ASN A 24 5.51 -3.86 -14.42
N VAL A 25 6.06 -5.08 -14.30
CA VAL A 25 6.94 -5.67 -15.32
C VAL A 25 6.09 -6.30 -16.44
N ASN A 26 6.24 -5.81 -17.66
CA ASN A 26 5.40 -6.12 -18.81
C ASN A 26 6.20 -6.71 -20.01
N ARG A 27 5.50 -7.21 -21.03
CA ARG A 27 6.12 -7.82 -22.23
C ARG A 27 7.02 -6.89 -23.04
N THR A 28 6.83 -5.58 -22.90
CA THR A 28 7.61 -4.56 -23.62
C THR A 28 8.87 -4.12 -22.86
N ASP A 29 9.01 -4.52 -21.60
CA ASP A 29 10.23 -4.28 -20.82
C ASP A 29 11.39 -5.12 -21.36
N ASN A 30 12.61 -4.64 -21.16
CA ASN A 30 13.86 -5.36 -21.38
C ASN A 30 14.62 -5.57 -20.06
N GLU A 31 15.71 -6.34 -20.10
CA GLU A 31 16.51 -6.67 -18.91
C GLU A 31 16.93 -5.43 -18.11
N LYS A 32 17.30 -4.33 -18.79
CA LYS A 32 17.70 -3.08 -18.13
C LYS A 32 16.53 -2.38 -17.43
N THR A 33 15.36 -2.32 -18.06
CA THR A 33 14.17 -1.75 -17.40
C THR A 33 13.66 -2.61 -16.24
N ILE A 34 13.88 -3.92 -16.29
CA ILE A 34 13.59 -4.84 -15.19
C ILE A 34 14.58 -4.61 -14.05
N GLU A 35 15.85 -4.45 -14.38
CA GLU A 35 16.91 -4.07 -13.43
C GLU A 35 16.57 -2.74 -12.74
N ASP A 36 16.20 -1.69 -13.47
CA ASP A 36 15.82 -0.39 -12.90
C ASP A 36 14.54 -0.45 -12.02
N LYS A 37 13.58 -1.32 -12.37
CA LYS A 37 12.34 -1.54 -11.59
C LYS A 37 12.57 -2.36 -10.32
N LEU A 38 13.50 -3.31 -10.36
CA LEU A 38 13.80 -4.20 -9.22
C LEU A 38 14.87 -3.60 -8.30
N ILE A 39 15.83 -2.85 -8.84
CA ILE A 39 16.90 -2.15 -8.11
C ILE A 39 16.44 -0.71 -7.80
N GLN A 40 15.40 -0.58 -6.98
CA GLN A 40 15.08 0.71 -6.36
C GLN A 40 15.81 0.82 -5.01
N CYS A 41 16.96 1.52 -5.04
CA CYS A 41 17.56 2.19 -3.88
C CYS A 41 17.98 1.35 -2.65
N TYR A 42 18.48 0.12 -2.84
CA TYR A 42 19.17 -0.60 -1.77
C TYR A 42 20.67 -0.73 -2.08
N GLN A 43 21.52 -0.18 -1.19
CA GLN A 43 22.96 -0.51 -1.20
C GLN A 43 23.13 -1.97 -0.78
N HIS A 44 24.05 -2.70 -1.44
CA HIS A 44 24.32 -4.11 -1.18
C HIS A 44 23.11 -5.05 -1.39
N LEU A 45 22.48 -4.98 -2.56
CA LEU A 45 21.39 -5.87 -2.97
C LEU A 45 21.84 -6.87 -4.05
N GLN A 46 21.42 -8.14 -3.93
CA GLN A 46 21.53 -9.16 -4.98
C GLN A 46 20.15 -9.77 -5.22
N ILE A 47 19.71 -9.80 -6.48
CA ILE A 47 18.37 -10.28 -6.85
C ILE A 47 18.50 -11.51 -7.73
N LEU A 48 17.95 -12.63 -7.29
CA LEU A 48 17.78 -13.85 -8.08
C LEU A 48 16.42 -13.82 -8.78
N CYS A 49 16.41 -13.83 -10.10
CA CYS A 49 15.20 -13.83 -10.92
C CYS A 49 14.95 -15.23 -11.51
N SER A 50 13.77 -15.80 -11.27
CA SER A 50 13.33 -17.05 -11.91
C SER A 50 11.81 -17.16 -11.98
N SER A 51 11.31 -18.06 -12.83
CA SER A 51 9.90 -18.48 -12.86
C SER A 51 9.77 -19.96 -12.46
N ASP A 52 8.58 -20.41 -12.08
CA ASP A 52 8.33 -21.81 -11.71
C ASP A 52 8.76 -22.78 -12.81
N THR A 53 8.47 -22.43 -14.08
CA THR A 53 8.83 -23.22 -15.25
C THR A 53 10.35 -23.28 -15.45
N LEU A 54 11.05 -22.14 -15.31
CA LEU A 54 12.51 -22.10 -15.42
C LEU A 54 13.20 -22.84 -14.29
N THR A 55 12.74 -22.67 -13.05
CA THR A 55 13.29 -23.36 -11.88
C THR A 55 13.10 -24.87 -12.01
N LYS A 56 11.94 -25.32 -12.51
CA LYS A 56 11.65 -26.74 -12.73
C LYS A 56 12.53 -27.34 -13.83
N ASN A 57 12.71 -26.63 -14.94
CA ASN A 57 13.48 -27.11 -16.08
C ASN A 57 15.01 -27.04 -15.84
N ASN A 58 15.48 -26.09 -15.02
CA ASN A 58 16.90 -25.81 -14.79
C ASN A 58 17.28 -25.82 -13.29
N PHE A 59 16.76 -26.80 -12.54
CA PHE A 59 16.89 -26.83 -11.07
C PHE A 59 18.35 -26.87 -10.57
N GLN A 60 19.26 -27.52 -11.30
CA GLN A 60 20.68 -27.58 -10.93
C GLN A 60 21.35 -26.21 -11.05
N GLU A 61 21.06 -25.46 -12.13
CA GLU A 61 21.57 -24.10 -12.30
C GLU A 61 20.97 -23.15 -11.25
N PHE A 62 19.68 -23.29 -10.95
CA PHE A 62 19.03 -22.55 -9.87
C PHE A 62 19.73 -22.76 -8.52
N LYS A 63 20.03 -24.01 -8.16
CA LYS A 63 20.72 -24.36 -6.92
C LYS A 63 22.15 -23.81 -6.90
N LYS A 64 22.86 -23.85 -8.04
CA LYS A 64 24.20 -23.28 -8.19
C LYS A 64 24.21 -21.77 -7.92
N ARG A 65 23.23 -21.02 -8.46
CA ARG A 65 23.09 -19.57 -8.22
C ARG A 65 22.77 -19.24 -6.76
N ILE A 66 21.93 -20.03 -6.11
CA ILE A 66 21.64 -19.87 -4.68
C ILE A 66 22.90 -20.08 -3.83
N ASN A 67 23.69 -21.12 -4.11
CA ASN A 67 24.92 -21.39 -3.37
C ASN A 67 25.94 -20.27 -3.55
N TYR A 68 26.12 -19.76 -4.77
CA TYR A 68 26.97 -18.59 -5.03
C TYR A 68 26.53 -17.36 -4.22
N LEU A 69 25.23 -17.04 -4.18
CA LEU A 69 24.72 -15.91 -3.41
C LEU A 69 24.87 -16.10 -1.89
N LYS A 70 24.82 -17.34 -1.39
CA LYS A 70 25.11 -17.66 0.01
C LYS A 70 26.58 -17.44 0.36
N GLU A 71 27.50 -17.80 -0.54
CA GLU A 71 28.93 -17.51 -0.37
C GLU A 71 29.18 -16.01 -0.33
N GLU A 72 28.54 -15.22 -1.19
CA GLU A 72 28.64 -13.75 -1.16
C GLU A 72 28.04 -13.15 0.12
N LEU A 73 26.93 -13.69 0.61
CA LEU A 73 26.34 -13.30 1.90
C LEU A 73 27.27 -13.61 3.08
N SER A 74 28.05 -14.70 3.00
CA SER A 74 29.03 -15.04 4.04
C SER A 74 30.22 -14.07 4.08
N LYS A 75 30.56 -13.44 2.94
CA LYS A 75 31.61 -12.43 2.82
C LYS A 75 31.13 -11.02 3.16
N ASN A 76 29.83 -10.73 3.00
CA ASN A 76 29.23 -9.45 3.31
C ASN A 76 27.90 -9.62 4.06
N SER A 77 27.93 -9.43 5.38
CA SER A 77 26.75 -9.58 6.25
C SER A 77 25.65 -8.54 6.00
N ASN A 78 25.97 -7.44 5.32
CA ASN A 78 25.02 -6.38 4.95
C ASN A 78 24.38 -6.62 3.58
N LEU A 79 24.68 -7.76 2.92
CA LEU A 79 24.09 -8.13 1.64
C LEU A 79 22.63 -8.56 1.82
N HIS A 80 21.72 -7.88 1.14
CA HIS A 80 20.31 -8.25 1.07
C HIS A 80 20.07 -9.15 -0.15
N LEU A 81 19.45 -10.31 0.07
CA LEU A 81 19.11 -11.26 -0.99
C LEU A 81 17.61 -11.21 -1.28
N ILE A 82 17.24 -10.96 -2.54
CA ILE A 82 15.84 -10.99 -3.00
C ILE A 82 15.66 -12.13 -4.01
N TYR A 83 14.56 -12.85 -3.89
CA TYR A 83 14.07 -13.75 -4.92
C TYR A 83 12.88 -13.11 -5.64
N ALA A 84 13.10 -12.72 -6.90
CA ALA A 84 12.12 -12.12 -7.79
C ALA A 84 11.43 -13.21 -8.63
N GLY A 85 10.18 -13.54 -8.29
CA GLY A 85 9.39 -14.56 -8.97
C GLY A 85 8.67 -14.02 -10.20
N PHE A 86 8.97 -14.57 -11.38
CA PHE A 86 8.37 -14.20 -12.67
C PHE A 86 7.20 -15.10 -13.10
N THR A 87 6.78 -16.05 -12.27
CA THR A 87 5.75 -17.04 -12.59
C THR A 87 4.42 -16.40 -13.01
N ASP A 88 4.06 -15.28 -12.39
CA ASP A 88 2.82 -14.54 -12.71
C ASP A 88 3.12 -13.26 -13.53
N SER A 89 4.35 -13.08 -13.99
CA SER A 89 4.74 -11.92 -14.80
C SER A 89 4.34 -12.14 -16.25
N SER A 90 3.87 -11.08 -16.91
CA SER A 90 3.63 -11.11 -18.35
C SER A 90 4.92 -11.09 -19.17
N PHE A 91 6.06 -10.73 -18.56
CA PHE A 91 7.38 -10.73 -19.19
C PHE A 91 7.95 -12.17 -19.34
N PRO A 92 8.34 -12.58 -20.56
CA PRO A 92 8.83 -13.93 -20.80
C PRO A 92 10.31 -14.05 -20.38
N LEU A 93 10.54 -14.26 -19.09
CA LEU A 93 11.89 -14.56 -18.58
C LEU A 93 12.40 -15.86 -19.23
N SER A 94 13.49 -15.77 -19.99
CA SER A 94 14.05 -16.88 -20.78
C SER A 94 15.14 -17.65 -20.05
N THR A 95 15.81 -17.04 -19.06
CA THR A 95 16.90 -17.63 -18.29
C THR A 95 16.85 -17.21 -16.81
N ILE A 96 17.53 -17.96 -15.93
CA ILE A 96 17.70 -17.60 -14.53
C ILE A 96 18.75 -16.50 -14.45
N LEU A 97 18.38 -15.32 -13.94
CA LEU A 97 19.25 -14.15 -13.87
C LEU A 97 19.64 -13.84 -12.42
N VAL A 98 20.83 -13.30 -12.23
CA VAL A 98 21.24 -12.67 -10.98
C VAL A 98 21.61 -11.24 -11.30
N LEU A 99 20.84 -10.28 -10.79
CA LEU A 99 21.08 -8.86 -11.04
C LEU A 99 22.15 -8.32 -10.06
N PRO A 100 23.12 -7.54 -10.56
CA PRO A 100 24.24 -7.06 -9.77
C PRO A 100 23.80 -6.01 -8.74
N SER A 101 24.64 -5.79 -7.72
CA SER A 101 24.49 -4.66 -6.79
C SER A 101 24.92 -3.35 -7.46
N LEU A 102 24.29 -2.22 -7.08
CA LEU A 102 24.81 -0.89 -7.39
C LEU A 102 26.24 -0.76 -6.81
N LYS A 103 27.26 -0.88 -7.65
CA LYS A 103 28.66 -0.66 -7.26
C LYS A 103 28.89 0.84 -7.06
N GLN A 104 29.50 1.22 -5.93
CA GLN A 104 30.25 2.47 -5.85
C GLN A 104 31.29 2.45 -6.98
N THR A 105 31.36 3.52 -7.76
CA THR A 105 32.46 3.75 -8.70
C THR A 105 33.73 3.98 -7.90
N HIS A 106 34.46 2.90 -7.62
CA HIS A 106 35.90 2.93 -7.52
C HIS A 106 36.45 2.28 -8.79
N ASN A 107 37.39 2.98 -9.43
CA ASN A 107 38.25 2.44 -10.46
C ASN A 107 38.78 1.08 -10.01
N ASP A 108 38.46 0.02 -10.74
CA ASP A 108 39.47 -0.88 -11.30
C ASP A 108 38.84 -1.86 -12.30
N ILE A 109 39.60 -2.07 -13.37
CA ILE A 109 39.32 -2.84 -14.57
C ILE A 109 39.40 -4.33 -14.26
N THR A 110 38.44 -5.13 -14.75
CA THR A 110 38.71 -6.32 -15.61
C THR A 110 37.41 -6.91 -16.18
N ASP A 111 37.30 -6.80 -17.51
CA ASP A 111 36.70 -7.72 -18.49
C ASP A 111 35.40 -8.49 -18.16
N TYR A 112 34.32 -8.16 -18.88
CA TYR A 112 33.88 -8.90 -20.09
C TYR A 112 32.77 -8.10 -20.82
N PRO A 113 32.55 -8.33 -22.13
CA PRO A 113 32.04 -7.35 -23.07
C PRO A 113 30.56 -7.54 -23.40
N SER A 114 29.83 -6.44 -23.52
CA SER A 114 28.79 -6.33 -24.55
C SER A 114 28.40 -4.87 -24.75
N SER A 115 28.60 -4.48 -26.00
CA SER A 115 28.52 -3.16 -26.57
C SER A 115 27.13 -2.51 -26.51
N ARG A 116 27.19 -1.17 -26.58
CA ARG A 116 26.16 -0.18 -26.96
C ARG A 116 25.35 0.36 -25.79
N PHE A 117 25.69 1.57 -25.34
CA PHE A 117 24.85 2.77 -25.40
C PHE A 117 25.68 3.97 -24.90
N THR A 118 26.24 4.74 -25.84
CA THR A 118 26.81 6.07 -25.60
C THR A 118 25.87 7.14 -26.10
N ALA A 119 25.94 8.29 -25.43
CA ALA A 119 25.43 9.62 -25.79
C ALA A 119 24.08 10.03 -25.18
N ALA A 120 24.14 10.61 -23.96
CA ALA A 120 23.45 11.86 -23.58
C ALA A 120 23.63 12.14 -22.07
N ALA A 121 24.83 12.51 -21.60
CA ALA A 121 25.00 13.00 -20.22
C ALA A 121 26.26 13.86 -19.97
N THR A 122 26.93 14.38 -21.01
CA THR A 122 28.26 15.00 -20.88
C THR A 122 28.26 16.52 -20.62
N ILE A 123 27.23 17.11 -20.01
CA ILE A 123 27.21 18.60 -19.84
C ILE A 123 27.12 19.10 -18.38
N SER A 124 26.95 18.25 -17.37
CA SER A 124 26.74 18.76 -15.99
C SER A 124 27.90 18.59 -14.99
N LEU A 125 29.06 18.07 -15.39
CA LEU A 125 30.13 17.68 -14.45
C LEU A 125 31.27 18.69 -14.24
N GLU A 126 31.31 19.80 -14.97
CA GLU A 126 32.38 20.80 -14.80
C GLU A 126 32.12 21.80 -13.68
N HIS A 127 30.88 21.94 -13.20
CA HIS A 127 30.52 22.96 -12.20
C HIS A 127 30.69 22.52 -10.73
N GLN A 128 30.90 21.22 -10.45
CA GLN A 128 30.98 20.70 -9.07
C GLN A 128 32.42 20.45 -8.56
N LYS A 129 33.43 20.51 -9.43
CA LYS A 129 34.83 20.25 -9.03
C LYS A 129 35.51 21.39 -8.26
N SER A 130 34.95 22.60 -8.26
CA SER A 130 35.60 23.76 -7.62
C SER A 130 35.36 23.88 -6.11
N ILE A 131 34.45 23.10 -5.52
CA ILE A 131 34.05 23.24 -4.10
C ILE A 131 34.80 22.26 -3.17
N LEU A 132 35.46 21.22 -3.70
CA LEU A 132 36.02 20.12 -2.91
C LEU A 132 37.53 20.20 -2.60
N GLN A 133 38.19 21.33 -2.80
CA GLN A 133 39.63 21.48 -2.55
C GLN A 133 40.03 22.24 -1.27
N SER A 134 39.09 22.54 -0.37
CA SER A 134 39.46 23.16 0.91
C SER A 134 38.62 22.61 2.06
N VAL A 135 39.10 21.57 2.74
CA VAL A 135 39.14 21.39 4.22
C VAL A 135 39.88 20.06 4.48
N ASN A 136 41.14 20.15 4.89
CA ASN A 136 41.92 19.06 5.50
C ASN A 136 42.07 19.38 6.99
N THR A 137 41.27 18.79 7.86
CA THR A 137 41.55 18.76 9.32
C THR A 137 40.97 17.50 9.95
N THR A 138 41.83 16.77 10.65
CA THR A 138 41.55 15.57 11.45
C THR A 138 40.90 15.95 12.77
N ASP A 139 39.58 15.79 12.88
CA ASP A 139 38.85 15.92 14.15
C ASP A 139 37.92 14.70 14.36
N PRO A 140 38.07 13.90 15.44
CA PRO A 140 37.26 12.71 15.69
C PRO A 140 35.77 12.98 15.97
N SER A 141 35.36 14.25 16.15
CA SER A 141 33.97 14.63 16.41
C SER A 141 33.04 14.48 15.20
N ILE A 142 33.57 14.41 13.97
CA ILE A 142 32.80 14.28 12.72
C ILE A 142 32.25 12.85 12.51
N PHE A 143 32.87 11.83 13.12
CA PHE A 143 32.38 10.44 13.02
C PHE A 143 31.04 10.20 13.74
N SER A 144 30.63 11.10 14.65
CA SER A 144 29.29 11.05 15.25
C SER A 144 28.20 11.56 14.31
N THR A 145 28.56 12.28 13.25
CA THR A 145 27.64 12.91 12.29
C THR A 145 27.42 12.06 11.03
N LEU A 146 28.11 10.93 10.89
CA LEU A 146 28.03 10.03 9.72
C LEU A 146 27.15 8.78 9.94
N GLN A 147 26.35 8.75 11.02
CA GLN A 147 25.30 7.74 11.24
C GLN A 147 23.90 8.20 10.83
N SER A 148 23.74 9.33 10.15
CA SER A 148 22.52 9.65 9.43
C SER A 148 22.68 9.28 7.96
N THR A 149 22.48 8.00 7.65
CA THR A 149 21.84 7.69 6.36
C THR A 149 20.57 8.55 6.30
N PRO A 150 20.23 9.19 5.17
CA PRO A 150 18.97 9.93 5.08
C PRO A 150 17.86 8.89 5.21
N SER A 151 17.39 8.68 6.43
CA SER A 151 16.26 7.82 6.72
C SER A 151 15.10 8.40 5.93
N VAL A 152 14.64 7.67 4.92
CA VAL A 152 13.39 7.99 4.23
C VAL A 152 12.30 8.04 5.29
N ASN A 153 11.89 9.26 5.68
CA ASN A 153 10.91 9.44 6.73
C ASN A 153 9.54 9.15 6.10
N THR A 154 9.07 7.92 6.26
CA THR A 154 7.80 7.50 5.70
C THR A 154 6.68 7.96 6.61
N ILE A 155 5.70 8.68 6.08
CA ILE A 155 4.49 9.09 6.81
C ILE A 155 3.41 8.05 6.52
N ASN A 156 3.11 7.18 7.48
CA ASN A 156 2.10 6.14 7.35
C ASN A 156 0.73 6.66 7.82
N ILE A 157 -0.20 6.78 6.87
CA ILE A 157 -1.60 7.14 7.12
C ILE A 157 -2.48 5.91 6.89
N LEU A 158 -3.18 5.46 7.92
CA LEU A 158 -4.21 4.42 7.83
C LEU A 158 -5.56 5.07 7.57
N LEU A 159 -6.27 4.65 6.52
CA LEU A 159 -7.64 5.09 6.25
C LEU A 159 -8.64 4.06 6.73
N LEU A 160 -9.58 4.46 7.58
CA LEU A 160 -10.68 3.63 8.05
C LEU A 160 -12.00 4.32 7.72
N GLY A 161 -13.04 3.55 7.43
CA GLY A 161 -14.37 4.11 7.20
C GLY A 161 -15.32 3.08 6.63
N GLU A 162 -16.62 3.35 6.73
CA GLU A 162 -17.66 2.44 6.25
C GLU A 162 -17.52 2.14 4.75
N THR A 163 -18.06 1.01 4.34
CA THR A 163 -18.24 0.70 2.92
C THR A 163 -19.02 1.83 2.23
N GLY A 164 -18.55 2.27 1.07
CA GLY A 164 -19.20 3.35 0.30
C GLY A 164 -19.01 4.77 0.87
N VAL A 165 -18.16 4.96 1.89
CA VAL A 165 -17.81 6.31 2.39
C VAL A 165 -16.92 7.12 1.41
N GLY A 166 -16.32 6.43 0.44
CA GLY A 166 -15.49 7.03 -0.61
C GLY A 166 -13.98 7.02 -0.33
N LYS A 167 -13.45 6.03 0.39
CA LYS A 167 -12.00 5.91 0.70
C LYS A 167 -11.11 5.95 -0.55
N SER A 168 -11.38 5.08 -1.53
CA SER A 168 -10.60 5.00 -2.77
C SER A 168 -10.70 6.29 -3.60
N THR A 169 -11.90 6.88 -3.68
CA THR A 169 -12.10 8.19 -4.32
C THR A 169 -11.34 9.29 -3.59
N PHE A 170 -11.32 9.27 -2.26
CA PHE A 170 -10.55 10.20 -1.44
C PHE A 170 -9.04 10.07 -1.71
N ILE A 171 -8.50 8.86 -1.85
CA ILE A 171 -7.06 8.68 -2.16
C ILE A 171 -6.70 9.34 -3.49
N ASN A 172 -7.46 9.07 -4.55
CA ASN A 172 -7.23 9.70 -5.85
C ASN A 172 -7.38 11.23 -5.77
N ALA A 173 -8.44 11.72 -5.12
CA ALA A 173 -8.68 13.15 -4.96
C ALA A 173 -7.54 13.83 -4.18
N PHE A 174 -7.19 13.29 -3.01
CA PHE A 174 -6.17 13.82 -2.09
C PHE A 174 -4.80 13.97 -2.75
N VAL A 175 -4.37 12.96 -3.51
CA VAL A 175 -3.11 13.01 -4.25
C VAL A 175 -3.11 14.10 -5.31
N ASN A 176 -4.22 14.28 -6.01
CA ASN A 176 -4.33 15.37 -6.98
C ASN A 176 -4.39 16.74 -6.30
N TYR A 177 -5.01 16.86 -5.12
CA TYR A 177 -5.04 18.10 -4.35
C TYR A 177 -3.64 18.49 -3.86
N LEU A 178 -2.83 17.52 -3.43
CA LEU A 178 -1.43 17.77 -3.05
C LEU A 178 -0.55 18.14 -4.26
N LYS A 179 -0.81 17.56 -5.44
CA LYS A 179 -0.01 17.83 -6.65
C LYS A 179 -0.41 19.12 -7.37
N PHE A 180 -1.70 19.42 -7.42
CA PHE A 180 -2.25 20.50 -8.24
C PHE A 180 -3.01 21.50 -7.36
N GLY A 181 -2.38 22.65 -7.12
CA GLY A 181 -2.98 23.72 -6.32
C GLY A 181 -4.21 24.39 -6.93
N SER A 182 -4.61 24.05 -8.16
CA SER A 182 -5.86 24.53 -8.79
C SER A 182 -6.42 23.52 -9.77
N LEU A 183 -7.74 23.58 -9.98
CA LEU A 183 -8.46 22.70 -10.90
C LEU A 183 -7.98 22.87 -12.35
N GLU A 184 -7.70 24.10 -12.80
CA GLU A 184 -7.16 24.35 -14.14
C GLU A 184 -5.76 23.73 -14.35
N LYS A 185 -4.90 23.73 -13.32
CA LYS A 185 -3.62 23.01 -13.37
C LYS A 185 -3.81 21.50 -13.44
N ALA A 186 -4.80 20.96 -12.72
CA ALA A 186 -5.13 19.55 -12.78
C ALA A 186 -5.72 19.15 -14.14
N ARG A 187 -6.51 20.02 -14.76
CA ARG A 187 -7.12 19.83 -16.09
C ARG A 187 -6.10 19.83 -17.22
N THR A 188 -5.14 20.76 -17.16
CA THR A 188 -4.05 20.86 -18.15
C THR A 188 -2.94 19.85 -17.90
N GLY A 189 -2.76 19.44 -16.64
CA GLY A 189 -1.87 18.35 -16.27
C GLY A 189 -2.47 16.96 -16.58
N LYS A 190 -1.66 15.92 -16.43
CA LYS A 190 -2.15 14.54 -16.36
C LYS A 190 -2.53 14.24 -14.90
N PRO A 191 -3.84 14.08 -14.57
CA PRO A 191 -4.25 13.71 -13.22
C PRO A 191 -3.64 12.37 -12.82
N ILE A 192 -3.35 12.23 -11.53
CA ILE A 192 -2.88 10.96 -11.00
C ILE A 192 -4.09 10.13 -10.63
N VAL A 193 -4.28 8.98 -11.26
CA VAL A 193 -5.29 8.01 -10.85
C VAL A 193 -4.60 6.68 -10.66
N ILE A 194 -4.70 6.17 -9.44
CA ILE A 194 -3.96 4.98 -8.99
C ILE A 194 -4.93 3.85 -8.65
N ILE A 195 -6.16 4.22 -8.36
CA ILE A 195 -7.24 3.32 -8.07
C ILE A 195 -8.30 3.54 -9.14
N SER A 196 -8.78 2.48 -9.79
CA SER A 196 -9.77 2.60 -10.86
C SER A 196 -11.01 3.29 -10.32
N VAL A 197 -11.50 4.28 -11.06
CA VAL A 197 -12.70 5.02 -10.68
C VAL A 197 -13.77 4.75 -11.71
N SER A 198 -14.89 4.19 -11.27
CA SER A 198 -16.09 4.00 -12.08
C SER A 198 -17.30 4.52 -11.32
N PHE A 199 -18.06 5.42 -11.94
CA PHE A 199 -19.33 5.88 -11.39
C PHE A 199 -20.29 6.27 -12.50
N ILE A 200 -21.59 6.28 -12.17
CA ILE A 200 -22.64 6.75 -13.07
C ILE A 200 -22.77 8.27 -12.90
N ALA A 201 -22.77 8.98 -14.02
CA ALA A 201 -23.16 10.38 -14.13
C ALA A 201 -24.46 10.47 -14.92
N THR A 202 -25.40 11.29 -14.50
CA THR A 202 -26.66 11.54 -15.21
C THR A 202 -26.56 12.87 -15.97
N VAL A 203 -27.03 12.90 -17.21
CA VAL A 203 -26.92 14.09 -18.08
C VAL A 203 -28.28 14.45 -18.67
N GLY A 204 -28.56 15.75 -18.74
CA GLY A 204 -29.76 16.31 -19.34
C GLY A 204 -31.05 16.06 -18.55
N ASP A 205 -32.15 16.62 -19.05
CA ASP A 205 -33.46 16.63 -18.37
C ASP A 205 -34.10 15.23 -18.27
N HIS A 206 -33.59 14.26 -19.04
CA HIS A 206 -34.05 12.88 -19.06
C HIS A 206 -33.18 11.94 -18.22
N PHE A 207 -32.22 12.48 -17.46
CA PHE A 207 -31.31 11.72 -16.60
C PHE A 207 -30.59 10.59 -17.34
N GLU A 208 -30.08 10.87 -18.54
CA GLU A 208 -29.36 9.87 -19.33
C GLU A 208 -28.14 9.37 -18.55
N GLU A 209 -28.08 8.06 -18.29
CA GLU A 209 -26.98 7.45 -17.57
C GLU A 209 -25.74 7.34 -18.45
N ARG A 210 -24.63 7.89 -17.98
CA ARG A 210 -23.30 7.71 -18.57
C ARG A 210 -22.35 7.13 -17.55
N ILE A 211 -21.73 6.01 -17.91
CA ILE A 211 -20.70 5.41 -17.08
C ILE A 211 -19.41 6.19 -17.29
N VAL A 212 -19.00 6.93 -16.27
CA VAL A 212 -17.72 7.59 -16.22
C VAL A 212 -16.70 6.59 -15.70
N LYS A 213 -15.71 6.27 -16.54
CA LYS A 213 -14.59 5.41 -16.15
C LYS A 213 -13.29 6.19 -16.25
N PHE A 214 -12.41 5.93 -15.30
CA PHE A 214 -11.04 6.38 -15.37
C PHE A 214 -10.14 5.25 -14.89
N ASP A 215 -9.76 4.44 -15.86
CA ASP A 215 -8.87 3.32 -15.66
C ASP A 215 -7.44 3.75 -16.01
N ASP A 216 -6.49 3.31 -15.18
CA ASP A 216 -5.23 2.86 -15.74
C ASP A 216 -5.41 1.36 -16.04
N ILE A 217 -4.99 0.89 -17.22
CA ILE A 217 -5.40 -0.36 -17.90
C ILE A 217 -4.93 -1.67 -17.18
N ASN A 218 -4.76 -1.65 -15.86
CA ASN A 218 -4.27 -2.77 -15.07
C ASN A 218 -5.39 -3.29 -14.14
N ASN A 219 -6.20 -4.23 -14.64
CA ASN A 219 -7.22 -4.99 -13.89
C ASN A 219 -6.92 -5.06 -12.38
N SER A 220 -7.63 -4.26 -11.58
CA SER A 220 -7.49 -4.27 -10.13
C SER A 220 -8.19 -5.51 -9.57
N ASN A 221 -7.51 -6.65 -9.52
CA ASN A 221 -8.01 -7.88 -8.87
C ASN A 221 -8.33 -7.71 -7.35
N ASN A 222 -8.17 -6.50 -6.80
CA ASN A 222 -8.46 -6.15 -5.40
C ASN A 222 -9.68 -5.23 -5.25
N GLU A 223 -10.31 -4.83 -6.36
CA GLU A 223 -11.56 -4.06 -6.35
C GLU A 223 -12.69 -4.91 -6.91
N ASP A 224 -13.80 -4.95 -6.19
CA ASP A 224 -15.03 -5.60 -6.63
C ASP A 224 -16.13 -4.57 -6.74
N PHE A 225 -16.62 -4.35 -7.95
CA PHE A 225 -17.69 -3.40 -8.26
C PHE A 225 -19.00 -4.10 -8.58
N ASP A 226 -19.04 -5.43 -8.63
CA ASP A 226 -20.20 -6.20 -9.09
C ASP A 226 -21.26 -6.36 -8.00
N HIS A 227 -20.94 -5.97 -6.76
CA HIS A 227 -21.77 -6.19 -5.58
C HIS A 227 -22.06 -4.89 -4.80
N PRO A 228 -23.16 -4.19 -5.11
CA PRO A 228 -23.56 -2.97 -4.41
C PRO A 228 -23.76 -3.22 -2.90
N GLY A 229 -23.11 -2.40 -2.07
CA GLY A 229 -23.18 -2.52 -0.60
C GLY A 229 -22.05 -3.33 0.02
N GLU A 230 -21.28 -4.07 -0.78
CA GLU A 230 -20.04 -4.73 -0.35
C GLU A 230 -18.85 -3.77 -0.38
N SER A 231 -17.85 -4.01 0.47
CA SER A 231 -16.60 -3.27 0.40
C SER A 231 -15.98 -3.47 -0.97
N VAL A 232 -15.78 -2.38 -1.73
CA VAL A 232 -15.10 -2.44 -3.03
C VAL A 232 -13.66 -2.94 -2.86
N THR A 233 -12.92 -2.38 -1.90
CA THR A 233 -11.57 -2.82 -1.57
C THR A 233 -11.62 -4.15 -0.82
N GLN A 234 -11.02 -5.20 -1.38
CA GLN A 234 -11.04 -6.56 -0.78
C GLN A 234 -9.93 -6.77 0.26
N ARG A 235 -8.75 -6.17 0.06
CA ARG A 235 -7.60 -6.26 0.99
C ARG A 235 -6.89 -4.94 1.16
N CYS A 236 -6.19 -4.80 2.29
CA CYS A 236 -5.37 -3.62 2.57
C CYS A 236 -4.29 -3.43 1.51
N LYS A 237 -4.13 -2.19 1.03
CA LYS A 237 -3.13 -1.84 0.00
C LYS A 237 -2.48 -0.50 0.33
N SER A 238 -1.16 -0.43 0.17
CA SER A 238 -0.41 0.81 0.34
C SER A 238 -0.14 1.50 -0.98
N TYR A 239 -0.32 2.82 -0.98
CA TYR A 239 0.00 3.72 -2.07
C TYR A 239 1.07 4.70 -1.60
N LEU A 240 2.17 4.80 -2.35
CA LEU A 240 3.35 5.59 -2.00
C LEU A 240 3.42 6.87 -2.84
N PHE A 241 3.63 8.00 -2.17
CA PHE A 241 3.67 9.32 -2.78
C PHE A 241 4.86 10.13 -2.25
N HIS A 242 5.59 10.76 -3.16
CA HIS A 242 6.58 11.76 -2.77
C HIS A 242 5.87 13.09 -2.55
N LEU A 243 5.95 13.64 -1.33
CA LEU A 243 5.30 14.91 -0.99
C LEU A 243 5.88 16.09 -1.77
N ASP A 244 7.19 16.06 -2.04
CA ASP A 244 7.85 17.02 -2.94
C ASP A 244 8.91 16.31 -3.77
N LYS A 245 9.20 16.84 -4.97
CA LYS A 245 10.29 16.34 -5.83
C LYS A 245 11.68 16.48 -5.18
N THR A 246 11.79 17.30 -4.14
CA THR A 246 13.04 17.62 -3.43
C THR A 246 13.08 17.03 -2.01
N SER A 247 11.99 16.46 -1.50
CA SER A 247 11.94 15.90 -0.14
C SER A 247 12.16 14.39 -0.15
N THR A 248 12.84 13.89 0.88
CA THR A 248 13.04 12.46 1.13
C THR A 248 11.84 11.83 1.86
N ASN A 249 10.75 12.57 2.04
CA ASN A 249 9.58 12.13 2.79
C ASN A 249 8.60 11.40 1.85
N ILE A 250 8.31 10.14 2.18
CA ILE A 250 7.35 9.32 1.42
C ILE A 250 6.06 9.26 2.23
N LEU A 251 4.97 9.75 1.65
CA LEU A 251 3.64 9.53 2.17
C LEU A 251 3.16 8.14 1.75
N ARG A 252 2.86 7.28 2.72
CA ARG A 252 2.22 5.98 2.52
C ARG A 252 0.77 6.06 2.98
N ILE A 253 -0.15 5.98 2.04
CA ILE A 253 -1.58 5.89 2.33
C ILE A 253 -1.98 4.43 2.29
N ILE A 254 -2.48 3.92 3.40
CA ILE A 254 -2.94 2.54 3.57
C ILE A 254 -4.45 2.54 3.40
N ASP A 255 -4.91 2.05 2.25
CA ASP A 255 -6.31 1.81 1.96
C ASP A 255 -6.74 0.50 2.59
N THR A 256 -7.90 0.49 3.24
CA THR A 256 -8.45 -0.69 3.92
C THR A 256 -9.81 -1.07 3.34
N PRO A 257 -10.23 -2.34 3.47
CA PRO A 257 -11.63 -2.68 3.33
C PRO A 257 -12.53 -1.80 4.21
N GLY A 258 -13.76 -1.55 3.76
CA GLY A 258 -14.79 -0.93 4.58
C GLY A 258 -15.33 -1.87 5.65
N PHE A 259 -15.84 -1.27 6.72
CA PHE A 259 -16.66 -1.97 7.72
C PHE A 259 -18.14 -1.66 7.50
N GLY A 260 -19.03 -2.50 8.04
CA GLY A 260 -20.47 -2.42 7.78
C GLY A 260 -20.83 -2.98 6.40
N ASP A 261 -20.14 -4.05 6.00
CA ASP A 261 -20.37 -4.76 4.74
C ASP A 261 -21.71 -5.52 4.77
N THR A 262 -22.47 -5.52 3.67
CA THR A 262 -23.74 -6.25 3.56
C THR A 262 -23.58 -7.77 3.66
N ARG A 263 -22.36 -8.29 3.53
CA ARG A 263 -22.01 -9.70 3.79
C ARG A 263 -22.07 -10.10 5.27
N GLY A 264 -22.25 -9.12 6.18
CA GLY A 264 -22.54 -9.34 7.59
C GLY A 264 -21.32 -9.32 8.51
N LEU A 265 -21.56 -9.59 9.79
CA LEU A 265 -20.59 -9.44 10.88
C LEU A 265 -19.32 -10.27 10.69
N GLU A 266 -19.43 -11.49 10.15
CA GLU A 266 -18.29 -12.38 9.94
C GLU A 266 -17.30 -11.79 8.92
N GLN A 267 -17.80 -11.14 7.86
CA GLN A 267 -16.95 -10.48 6.88
C GLN A 267 -16.26 -9.25 7.47
N ASP A 268 -16.93 -8.50 8.34
CA ASP A 268 -16.33 -7.36 9.03
C ASP A 268 -15.22 -7.80 9.99
N ASP A 269 -15.40 -8.91 10.71
CA ASP A 269 -14.35 -9.49 11.56
C ASP A 269 -13.13 -9.92 10.72
N PHE A 270 -13.36 -10.52 9.55
CA PHE A 270 -12.30 -10.88 8.60
C PHE A 270 -11.57 -9.65 8.04
N ASN A 271 -12.33 -8.62 7.63
CA ASN A 271 -11.80 -7.35 7.17
C ASN A 271 -10.93 -6.70 8.26
N MET A 272 -11.39 -6.72 9.51
CA MET A 272 -10.64 -6.17 10.63
C MET A 272 -9.39 -6.99 10.93
N GLN A 273 -9.49 -8.31 10.92
CA GLN A 273 -8.32 -9.18 11.09
C GLN A 273 -7.23 -8.86 10.07
N HIS A 274 -7.59 -8.64 8.79
CA HIS A 274 -6.65 -8.21 7.76
C HIS A 274 -6.05 -6.83 7.99
N ILE A 275 -6.84 -5.86 8.46
CA ILE A 275 -6.35 -4.52 8.81
C ILE A 275 -5.31 -4.62 9.94
N LEU A 276 -5.64 -5.38 10.98
CA LEU A 276 -4.79 -5.61 12.14
C LEU A 276 -3.48 -6.34 11.75
N GLU A 277 -3.55 -7.35 10.88
CA GLU A 277 -2.39 -8.04 10.33
C GLU A 277 -1.49 -7.07 9.57
N TYR A 278 -2.08 -6.24 8.70
CA TYR A 278 -1.35 -5.27 7.91
C TYR A 278 -0.61 -4.26 8.78
N ILE A 279 -1.31 -3.70 9.78
CA ILE A 279 -0.73 -2.75 10.74
C ILE A 279 0.42 -3.40 11.51
N SER A 280 0.28 -4.65 11.93
CA SER A 280 1.32 -5.36 12.69
C SER A 280 2.65 -5.49 11.94
N ASN A 281 2.64 -5.45 10.61
CA ASN A 281 3.86 -5.50 9.78
C ASN A 281 4.53 -4.12 9.58
N LEU A 282 3.93 -3.04 10.11
CA LEU A 282 4.50 -1.70 10.07
C LEU A 282 5.34 -1.43 11.32
N THR A 283 6.33 -0.53 11.19
CA THR A 283 7.14 -0.09 12.34
C THR A 283 6.44 1.01 13.14
N HIS A 284 5.59 1.80 12.48
CA HIS A 284 4.89 2.91 13.10
C HIS A 284 3.69 3.37 12.26
N LEU A 285 2.77 4.10 12.90
CA LEU A 285 1.71 4.88 12.27
C LEU A 285 1.89 6.36 12.62
N ASN A 286 1.62 7.23 11.66
CA ASN A 286 1.57 8.67 11.89
C ASN A 286 0.13 9.13 12.11
N ALA A 287 -0.82 8.63 11.31
CA ALA A 287 -2.21 9.01 11.43
C ALA A 287 -3.15 7.82 11.20
N ILE A 288 -4.24 7.82 11.95
CA ILE A 288 -5.39 6.92 11.79
C ILE A 288 -6.58 7.83 11.42
N CYS A 289 -6.85 7.91 10.12
CA CYS A 289 -7.87 8.77 9.56
C CYS A 289 -9.19 8.03 9.44
N PHE A 290 -10.18 8.40 10.25
CA PHE A 290 -11.56 7.95 10.10
C PHE A 290 -12.30 8.82 9.10
N LEU A 291 -12.66 8.22 7.97
CA LEU A 291 -13.47 8.83 6.93
C LEU A 291 -14.95 8.67 7.28
N LEU A 292 -15.68 9.78 7.27
CA LEU A 292 -17.09 9.90 7.63
C LEU A 292 -17.83 10.78 6.62
N LYS A 293 -19.13 10.59 6.45
CA LYS A 293 -20.01 11.57 5.79
C LYS A 293 -20.56 12.54 6.85
N PRO A 294 -20.79 13.82 6.54
CA PRO A 294 -21.25 14.81 7.51
C PRO A 294 -22.75 14.75 7.81
N ASN A 295 -23.54 14.07 6.97
CA ASN A 295 -25.00 13.99 7.07
C ASN A 295 -25.49 12.65 7.63
N THR A 296 -24.63 11.93 8.35
CA THR A 296 -24.99 10.66 8.97
C THR A 296 -25.69 10.92 10.31
N SER A 297 -26.97 10.58 10.39
CA SER A 297 -27.80 10.75 11.60
C SER A 297 -27.54 9.68 12.68
N ARG A 298 -26.87 8.58 12.33
CA ARG A 298 -26.48 7.50 13.24
C ARG A 298 -25.15 6.90 12.81
N LEU A 299 -24.13 6.97 13.67
CA LEU A 299 -22.94 6.15 13.47
C LEU A 299 -23.32 4.71 13.73
N ASN A 300 -23.01 3.83 12.78
CA ASN A 300 -23.43 2.44 12.85
C ASN A 300 -22.71 1.70 13.98
N ILE A 301 -23.32 0.62 14.49
CA ILE A 301 -22.71 -0.29 15.47
C ILE A 301 -21.31 -0.74 14.99
N PHE A 302 -21.11 -0.87 13.68
CA PHE A 302 -19.82 -1.21 13.09
C PHE A 302 -18.71 -0.18 13.35
N PHE A 303 -19.02 1.11 13.48
CA PHE A 303 -18.03 2.11 13.88
C PHE A 303 -17.54 1.85 15.31
N HIS A 304 -18.46 1.53 16.23
CA HIS A 304 -18.13 1.18 17.61
C HIS A 304 -17.27 -0.10 17.67
N THR A 305 -17.66 -1.13 16.93
CA THR A 305 -16.90 -2.39 16.82
C THR A 305 -15.50 -2.14 16.24
N CYS A 306 -15.41 -1.37 15.15
CA CYS A 306 -14.13 -1.05 14.50
C CYS A 306 -13.17 -0.34 15.46
N ILE A 307 -13.62 0.72 16.14
CA ILE A 307 -12.80 1.42 17.13
C ILE A 307 -12.38 0.49 18.26
N THR A 308 -13.32 -0.28 18.82
CA THR A 308 -13.05 -1.20 19.93
C THR A 308 -12.01 -2.26 19.53
N GLN A 309 -12.15 -2.86 18.35
CA GLN A 309 -11.21 -3.85 17.84
C GLN A 309 -9.85 -3.23 17.52
N LEU A 310 -9.81 -2.01 16.97
CA LEU A 310 -8.56 -1.29 16.73
C LEU A 310 -7.80 -1.01 18.04
N PHE A 311 -8.49 -0.54 19.10
CA PHE A 311 -7.89 -0.29 20.42
C PHE A 311 -7.69 -1.54 21.28
N SER A 312 -8.24 -2.68 20.87
CA SER A 312 -7.81 -3.97 21.44
C SER A 312 -6.38 -4.32 21.03
N LEU A 313 -5.92 -3.75 19.90
CA LEU A 313 -4.58 -3.96 19.35
C LEU A 313 -3.66 -2.79 19.69
N LEU A 314 -4.08 -1.56 19.40
CA LEU A 314 -3.29 -0.38 19.69
C LEU A 314 -3.49 0.03 21.15
N ASP A 315 -2.41 0.39 21.83
CA ASP A 315 -2.53 0.95 23.17
C ASP A 315 -3.17 2.35 23.15
N ARG A 316 -3.52 2.88 24.32
CA ARG A 316 -4.18 4.19 24.45
C ARG A 316 -3.40 5.35 23.84
N ASN A 317 -2.07 5.23 23.64
CA ASN A 317 -1.30 6.32 23.02
C ASN A 317 -1.69 6.53 21.55
N ALA A 318 -2.22 5.51 20.86
CA ALA A 318 -2.71 5.64 19.49
C ALA A 318 -3.93 6.56 19.36
N LEU A 319 -4.63 6.86 20.46
CA LEU A 319 -5.73 7.83 20.48
C LEU A 319 -5.28 9.22 19.99
N ASN A 320 -4.02 9.59 20.23
CA ASN A 320 -3.45 10.87 19.80
C ASN A 320 -3.21 10.96 18.29
N ASN A 321 -3.26 9.82 17.59
CA ASN A 321 -3.07 9.71 16.16
C ASN A 321 -4.40 9.68 15.39
N ILE A 322 -5.54 9.72 16.09
CA ILE A 322 -6.86 9.75 15.46
C ILE A 322 -7.14 11.11 14.84
N ILE A 323 -7.51 11.06 13.56
CA ILE A 323 -7.94 12.19 12.77
C ILE A 323 -9.30 11.87 12.16
N PHE A 324 -10.20 12.86 12.16
CA PHE A 324 -11.51 12.73 11.51
C PHE A 324 -11.51 13.45 10.18
N CYS A 325 -11.86 12.73 9.12
CA CYS A 325 -11.94 13.25 7.75
C CYS A 325 -13.39 13.14 7.26
N PHE A 326 -14.04 14.27 7.04
CA PHE A 326 -15.38 14.31 6.48
C PHE A 326 -15.30 14.41 4.96
N THR A 327 -15.77 13.39 4.26
CA THR A 327 -15.93 13.39 2.80
C THR A 327 -17.30 13.95 2.42
N ASN A 328 -17.46 14.37 1.16
CA ASN A 328 -18.72 14.90 0.64
C ASN A 328 -19.27 16.09 1.47
N SER A 329 -18.36 16.94 1.96
CA SER A 329 -18.71 18.02 2.90
C SER A 329 -19.19 19.32 2.27
N ARG A 330 -19.35 19.35 0.94
CA ARG A 330 -19.87 20.54 0.23
C ARG A 330 -21.27 20.92 0.72
N SER A 331 -22.17 19.96 0.89
CA SER A 331 -23.56 20.20 1.33
C SER A 331 -23.66 20.77 2.75
N THR A 332 -22.59 20.64 3.54
CA THR A 332 -22.51 21.12 4.93
C THR A 332 -21.52 22.27 5.08
N PHE A 333 -21.25 22.99 3.98
CA PHE A 333 -20.34 24.14 3.97
C PHE A 333 -18.95 23.80 4.55
N TYR A 334 -18.44 22.60 4.24
CA TYR A 334 -17.16 22.08 4.73
C TYR A 334 -17.08 22.01 6.26
N THR A 335 -18.18 21.58 6.87
CA THR A 335 -18.28 21.26 8.29
C THR A 335 -18.70 19.81 8.53
N PRO A 336 -18.44 19.25 9.72
CA PRO A 336 -18.86 17.89 10.08
C PRO A 336 -20.37 17.61 10.09
N GLY A 337 -21.21 18.65 9.94
CA GLY A 337 -22.67 18.51 9.87
C GLY A 337 -23.30 17.79 11.07
N ASP A 338 -24.40 17.09 10.80
CA ASP A 338 -25.19 16.34 11.78
C ASP A 338 -24.42 15.16 12.41
N THR A 339 -23.34 14.71 11.78
CA THR A 339 -22.51 13.63 12.32
C THR A 339 -21.65 14.08 13.50
N ALA A 340 -21.32 15.38 13.64
CA ALA A 340 -20.54 15.88 14.77
C ALA A 340 -21.14 15.56 16.16
N PRO A 341 -22.40 15.90 16.47
CA PRO A 341 -22.97 15.59 17.79
C PRO A 341 -23.03 14.09 18.07
N VAL A 342 -23.37 13.28 17.05
CA VAL A 342 -23.42 11.82 17.17
C VAL A 342 -22.03 11.26 17.47
N LEU A 343 -21.01 11.69 16.74
CA LEU A 343 -19.63 11.28 16.95
C LEU A 343 -19.14 11.62 18.35
N LYS A 344 -19.39 12.85 18.83
CA LYS A 344 -19.04 13.25 20.20
C LYS A 344 -19.66 12.31 21.23
N GLN A 345 -20.94 11.99 21.09
CA GLN A 345 -21.63 11.08 22.01
C GLN A 345 -21.05 9.66 21.96
N THR A 346 -20.73 9.17 20.76
CA THR A 346 -20.12 7.85 20.56
C THR A 346 -18.72 7.76 21.20
N LEU A 347 -17.87 8.77 21.01
CA LEU A 347 -16.54 8.82 21.63
C LEU A 347 -16.60 8.78 23.15
N ILE A 348 -17.56 9.49 23.75
CA ILE A 348 -17.82 9.45 25.20
C ILE A 348 -18.25 8.04 25.63
N SER A 349 -19.22 7.43 24.93
CA SER A 349 -19.73 6.10 25.29
C SER A 349 -18.67 4.98 25.22
N LEU A 350 -17.70 5.12 24.31
CA LEU A 350 -16.61 4.18 24.10
C LEU A 350 -15.48 4.30 25.13
N SER A 351 -15.61 5.19 26.13
CA SER A 351 -14.53 5.49 27.08
C SER A 351 -13.21 5.94 26.42
N ILE A 352 -13.32 6.54 25.23
CA ILE A 352 -12.22 7.15 24.48
C ILE A 352 -12.45 8.65 24.28
N GLY A 353 -13.20 9.28 25.18
CA GLY A 353 -13.50 10.72 25.13
C GLY A 353 -12.26 11.63 25.15
N ASP A 354 -11.09 11.08 25.48
CA ASP A 354 -9.79 11.74 25.37
C ASP A 354 -9.38 12.03 23.92
N VAL A 355 -9.96 11.32 22.94
CA VAL A 355 -9.74 11.62 21.51
C VAL A 355 -10.28 13.03 21.24
N PRO A 356 -9.42 13.98 20.83
CA PRO A 356 -9.89 15.31 20.52
C PRO A 356 -10.88 15.25 19.35
N PHE A 357 -11.97 16.02 19.43
CA PHE A 357 -12.82 16.30 18.28
C PHE A 357 -12.94 17.82 18.14
N LYS A 358 -11.89 18.41 17.56
CA LYS A 358 -11.68 19.85 17.41
C LYS A 358 -11.33 20.17 15.96
N LYS A 359 -11.38 21.46 15.59
CA LYS A 359 -11.03 21.90 14.23
C LYS A 359 -9.61 21.47 13.82
N ASP A 360 -8.68 21.41 14.77
CA ASP A 360 -7.28 21.08 14.50
C ASP A 360 -7.11 19.65 13.96
N ASN A 361 -7.85 18.67 14.50
CA ASN A 361 -7.75 17.26 14.11
C ASN A 361 -8.96 16.75 13.30
N THR A 362 -9.81 17.67 12.84
CA THR A 362 -10.99 17.38 12.02
C THR A 362 -10.90 18.12 10.70
N PHE A 363 -10.99 17.41 9.59
CA PHE A 363 -10.78 17.93 8.25
C PHE A 363 -11.99 17.64 7.39
N CYS A 364 -12.39 18.60 6.55
CA CYS A 364 -13.59 18.48 5.73
C CYS A 364 -13.21 18.68 4.27
N PHE A 365 -13.39 17.64 3.46
CA PHE A 365 -13.02 17.59 2.06
C PHE A 365 -14.23 17.34 1.19
N ASP A 366 -14.06 17.58 -0.10
CA ASP A 366 -15.03 17.18 -1.10
C ASP A 366 -14.32 16.53 -2.29
N SER A 367 -14.49 15.22 -2.45
CA SER A 367 -13.91 14.46 -3.56
C SER A 367 -14.71 14.65 -4.87
N GLU A 368 -15.83 15.35 -4.85
CA GLU A 368 -16.67 15.56 -6.03
C GLU A 368 -16.01 16.47 -7.06
N SER A 369 -15.13 17.41 -6.68
CA SER A 369 -14.35 18.19 -7.65
C SER A 369 -13.31 17.36 -8.41
N PHE A 370 -12.81 16.27 -7.82
CA PHE A 370 -12.04 15.27 -8.55
C PHE A 370 -12.92 14.44 -9.50
N ARG A 371 -14.12 14.02 -9.06
CA ARG A 371 -15.07 13.31 -9.95
C ARG A 371 -15.51 14.19 -11.13
N TYR A 372 -15.71 15.48 -10.89
CA TYR A 372 -15.96 16.48 -11.93
C TYR A 372 -14.82 16.53 -12.96
N LEU A 373 -13.56 16.60 -12.50
CA LEU A 373 -12.39 16.58 -13.39
C LEU A 373 -12.39 15.33 -14.29
N VAL A 374 -12.68 14.17 -13.71
CA VAL A 374 -12.77 12.90 -14.43
C VAL A 374 -13.96 12.87 -15.41
N ALA A 375 -15.11 13.41 -15.00
CA ALA A 375 -16.30 13.51 -15.84
C ALA A 375 -16.07 14.43 -17.05
N LEU A 376 -15.40 15.57 -16.85
CA LEU A 376 -14.98 16.46 -17.94
C LEU A 376 -14.11 15.73 -18.96
N GLN A 377 -13.16 14.91 -18.51
CA GLN A 377 -12.30 14.12 -19.38
C GLN A 377 -13.05 13.04 -20.17
N ASN A 378 -14.18 12.59 -19.64
CA ASN A 378 -15.12 11.69 -20.31
C ASN A 378 -16.16 12.43 -21.18
N GLY A 379 -16.00 13.74 -21.40
CA GLY A 379 -16.88 14.53 -22.26
C GLY A 379 -18.27 14.79 -21.68
N ILE A 380 -18.41 14.71 -20.35
CA ILE A 380 -19.66 15.11 -19.67
C ILE A 380 -19.75 16.65 -19.68
N PRO A 381 -20.85 17.23 -20.22
CA PRO A 381 -21.03 18.67 -20.25
C PRO A 381 -21.41 19.20 -18.86
N PHE A 382 -20.96 20.41 -18.55
CA PHE A 382 -21.33 21.18 -17.36
C PHE A 382 -21.48 22.65 -17.74
N ASN A 383 -22.37 23.36 -17.05
CA ASN A 383 -22.55 24.81 -17.23
C ASN A 383 -21.49 25.61 -16.44
N ASP A 384 -21.47 26.93 -16.65
CA ASP A 384 -20.46 27.82 -16.04
C ASP A 384 -20.61 27.92 -14.51
N ASP A 385 -21.83 27.87 -13.99
CA ASP A 385 -22.09 27.91 -12.55
C ASP A 385 -21.57 26.62 -11.87
N GLU A 386 -21.89 25.46 -12.43
CA GLU A 386 -21.36 24.16 -11.98
C GLU A 386 -19.84 24.16 -11.99
N LYS A 387 -19.22 24.64 -13.09
CA LYS A 387 -17.76 24.76 -13.17
C LYS A 387 -17.21 25.60 -12.03
N HIS A 388 -17.80 26.76 -11.77
CA HIS A 388 -17.37 27.64 -10.70
C HIS A 388 -17.47 26.98 -9.31
N GLU A 389 -18.55 26.25 -9.03
CA GLU A 389 -18.70 25.50 -7.79
C GLU A 389 -17.61 24.44 -7.59
N TYR A 390 -17.27 23.70 -8.64
CA TYR A 390 -16.22 22.68 -8.58
C TYR A 390 -14.81 23.30 -8.43
N GLU A 391 -14.57 24.49 -8.96
CA GLU A 391 -13.32 25.24 -8.73
C GLU A 391 -13.17 25.67 -7.26
N ILE A 392 -14.24 26.16 -6.64
CA ILE A 392 -14.27 26.50 -5.20
C ILE A 392 -14.05 25.24 -4.37
N SER A 393 -14.72 24.13 -4.71
CA SER A 393 -14.56 22.85 -4.03
C SER A 393 -13.14 22.31 -4.11
N TRP A 394 -12.51 22.38 -5.29
CA TRP A 394 -11.12 22.00 -5.47
C TRP A 394 -10.21 22.82 -4.56
N SER A 395 -10.33 24.14 -4.63
CA SER A 395 -9.49 25.07 -3.85
C SER A 395 -9.64 24.86 -2.35
N THR A 396 -10.86 24.63 -1.88
CA THR A 396 -11.14 24.31 -0.47
C THR A 396 -10.50 22.99 -0.06
N SER A 397 -10.63 21.96 -0.89
CA SER A 397 -10.06 20.63 -0.61
C SER A 397 -8.53 20.61 -0.69
N VAL A 398 -7.91 21.43 -1.55
CA VAL A 398 -6.45 21.67 -1.58
C VAL A 398 -5.98 22.26 -0.26
N ASN A 399 -6.65 23.32 0.20
CA ASN A 399 -6.28 23.98 1.46
C ASN A 399 -6.40 23.02 2.65
N GLU A 400 -7.49 22.26 2.73
CA GLU A 400 -7.68 21.27 3.79
C GLU A 400 -6.69 20.10 3.67
N SER A 401 -6.28 19.71 2.46
CA SER A 401 -5.29 18.65 2.26
C SER A 401 -3.90 19.05 2.74
N ASN A 402 -3.49 20.28 2.42
CA ASN A 402 -2.26 20.86 2.93
C ASN A 402 -2.32 21.04 4.45
N ARG A 403 -3.48 21.41 4.99
CA ARG A 403 -3.69 21.50 6.45
C ARG A 403 -3.54 20.13 7.11
N LEU A 404 -4.09 19.07 6.52
CA LEU A 404 -3.98 17.71 7.03
C LEU A 404 -2.53 17.25 7.07
N ILE A 405 -1.81 17.36 5.96
CA ILE A 405 -0.38 16.98 5.92
C ILE A 405 0.44 17.84 6.89
N GLY A 406 0.18 19.15 6.95
CA GLY A 406 0.83 20.05 7.89
C GLY A 406 0.60 19.66 9.35
N TYR A 407 -0.64 19.30 9.71
CA TYR A 407 -1.00 18.81 11.04
C TYR A 407 -0.29 17.50 11.38
N ILE A 408 -0.31 16.52 10.48
CA ILE A 408 0.35 15.22 10.70
C ILE A 408 1.86 15.41 10.89
N CYS A 409 2.50 16.28 10.09
CA CYS A 409 3.94 16.49 10.16
C CYS A 409 4.39 17.27 11.41
N ARG A 410 3.54 18.15 11.96
CA ARG A 410 3.93 19.09 13.03
C ARG A 410 3.38 18.71 14.40
N ASN A 411 2.18 18.15 14.46
CA ASN A 411 1.39 18.03 15.68
C ASN A 411 1.19 16.59 16.14
N VAL A 412 1.38 15.61 15.26
CA VAL A 412 1.10 14.21 15.59
C VAL A 412 2.42 13.49 15.93
N THR A 413 2.45 12.88 17.11
CA THR A 413 3.58 12.07 17.54
C THR A 413 3.56 10.72 16.82
N ILE A 414 4.73 10.18 16.48
CA ILE A 414 4.83 8.88 15.81
C ILE A 414 4.36 7.79 16.78
N TYR A 415 3.31 7.06 16.42
CA TYR A 415 2.88 5.87 17.16
C TYR A 415 3.73 4.68 16.73
N ARG A 416 4.62 4.21 17.61
CA ARG A 416 5.45 3.04 17.34
C ARG A 416 4.65 1.77 17.62
N ILE A 417 4.68 0.85 16.68
CA ILE A 417 4.06 -0.46 16.84
C ILE A 417 5.08 -1.34 17.56
N ASP A 418 4.81 -1.64 18.84
CA ASP A 418 5.74 -2.40 19.68
C ASP A 418 5.89 -3.85 19.20
N ASN A 419 7.13 -4.37 19.28
CA ASN A 419 7.47 -5.76 19.02
C ASN A 419 6.63 -6.73 19.87
N LYS A 420 6.25 -6.35 21.10
CA LYS A 420 5.38 -7.18 21.95
C LYS A 420 4.02 -7.39 21.31
N LEU A 421 3.43 -6.31 20.78
CA LEU A 421 2.15 -6.34 20.09
C LEU A 421 2.22 -7.20 18.82
N GLN A 422 3.29 -7.01 18.04
CA GLN A 422 3.59 -7.84 16.88
C GLN A 422 3.70 -9.32 17.26
N SER A 423 4.38 -9.65 18.36
CA SER A 423 4.56 -11.05 18.81
C SER A 423 3.26 -11.71 19.27
N MET A 424 2.41 -11.00 20.04
CA MET A 424 1.15 -11.54 20.54
C MET A 424 0.17 -11.79 19.40
N LYS A 425 0.12 -10.88 18.42
CA LYS A 425 -0.73 -11.05 17.25
C LYS A 425 -0.21 -12.11 16.33
N ARG A 426 1.09 -12.15 16.07
CA ARG A 426 1.72 -13.26 15.35
C ARG A 426 1.39 -14.61 15.97
N ALA A 427 1.42 -14.73 17.30
CA ALA A 427 0.99 -15.95 17.98
C ALA A 427 -0.51 -16.25 17.77
N GLN A 428 -1.39 -15.25 17.85
CA GLN A 428 -2.82 -15.44 17.57
C GLN A 428 -3.09 -15.88 16.12
N PHE A 429 -2.37 -15.28 15.15
CA PHE A 429 -2.45 -15.67 13.75
C PHE A 429 -1.93 -17.08 13.51
N GLU A 430 -0.75 -17.41 14.07
CA GLU A 430 -0.19 -18.77 13.98
C GLU A 430 -1.17 -19.80 14.58
N ILE A 431 -1.82 -19.50 15.71
CA ILE A 431 -2.87 -20.36 16.29
C ILE A 431 -4.07 -20.49 15.34
N SER A 432 -4.56 -19.39 14.77
CA SER A 432 -5.71 -19.38 13.85
C SER A 432 -5.42 -20.18 12.58
N ASP A 433 -4.24 -19.99 12.00
CA ASP A 433 -3.77 -20.72 10.81
C ASP A 433 -3.60 -22.21 11.08
N MET A 434 -3.30 -22.60 12.33
CA MET A 434 -3.22 -24.00 12.74
C MET A 434 -4.58 -24.69 12.89
N VAL A 435 -5.69 -23.95 13.04
CA VAL A 435 -7.03 -24.54 13.25
C VAL A 435 -7.42 -25.44 12.08
N ARG A 436 -7.28 -24.96 10.85
CA ARG A 436 -7.68 -25.73 9.65
C ARG A 436 -6.84 -27.01 9.47
N PRO A 437 -5.49 -26.96 9.49
CA PRO A 437 -4.66 -28.16 9.47
C PRO A 437 -5.01 -29.17 10.57
N ILE A 438 -5.30 -28.70 11.79
CA ILE A 438 -5.71 -29.56 12.92
C ILE A 438 -7.05 -30.25 12.61
N LEU A 439 -8.05 -29.49 12.15
CA LEU A 439 -9.36 -30.04 11.80
C LEU A 439 -9.29 -31.02 10.63
N GLU A 440 -8.49 -30.73 9.61
CA GLU A 440 -8.26 -31.65 8.49
C GLU A 440 -7.56 -32.94 8.94
N THR A 441 -6.58 -32.83 9.85
CA THR A 441 -5.90 -33.97 10.45
C THR A 441 -6.86 -34.83 11.26
N LEU A 442 -7.68 -34.22 12.14
CA LEU A 442 -8.70 -34.91 12.92
C LEU A 442 -9.73 -35.62 12.02
N ARG A 443 -10.21 -34.94 10.98
CA ARG A 443 -11.12 -35.53 9.99
C ARG A 443 -10.51 -36.75 9.31
N ASN A 444 -9.23 -36.67 8.92
CA ASN A 444 -8.52 -37.77 8.28
C ASN A 444 -8.32 -38.96 9.23
N ILE A 445 -7.99 -38.71 10.50
CA ILE A 445 -7.87 -39.76 11.53
C ILE A 445 -9.21 -40.48 11.72
N LEU A 446 -10.30 -39.74 11.92
CA LEU A 446 -11.64 -40.30 12.10
C LEU A 446 -12.09 -41.11 10.88
N ARG A 447 -11.82 -40.60 9.67
CA ARG A 447 -12.14 -41.31 8.42
C ARG A 447 -11.38 -42.63 8.32
N ASN A 448 -10.08 -42.63 8.61
CA ASN A 448 -9.26 -43.86 8.58
C ASN A 448 -9.76 -44.88 9.60
N TYR A 449 -10.15 -44.43 10.79
CA TYR A 449 -10.73 -45.30 11.83
C TYR A 449 -12.06 -45.95 11.38
N ILE A 450 -12.94 -45.19 10.72
CA ILE A 450 -14.20 -45.73 10.17
C ILE A 450 -13.92 -46.74 9.05
N LEU A 451 -13.03 -46.43 8.11
CA LEU A 451 -12.65 -47.34 7.03
C LEU A 451 -12.06 -48.65 7.56
N TYR A 452 -11.22 -48.56 8.60
CA TYR A 452 -10.69 -49.72 9.31
C TYR A 452 -11.81 -50.57 9.92
N LYS A 453 -12.75 -49.96 10.64
CA LYS A 453 -13.91 -50.66 11.22
C LYS A 453 -14.83 -51.31 10.18
N MET A 454 -14.92 -50.73 8.98
CA MET A 454 -15.76 -51.25 7.90
C MET A 454 -15.08 -52.35 7.06
N ASN A 455 -13.86 -52.80 7.40
CA ASN A 455 -13.09 -53.80 6.63
C ASN A 455 -12.91 -53.44 5.14
N LEU A 456 -12.99 -52.16 4.79
CA LEU A 456 -12.76 -51.64 3.44
C LEU A 456 -11.25 -51.49 3.20
N LEU A 457 -10.55 -52.62 3.11
CA LEU A 457 -9.08 -52.68 3.00
C LEU A 457 -8.53 -52.27 1.62
N ARG A 458 -9.36 -51.89 0.65
CA ARG A 458 -8.90 -51.56 -0.71
C ARG A 458 -9.74 -50.49 -1.40
N THR A 459 -9.59 -49.23 -1.00
CA THR A 459 -9.77 -48.11 -1.92
C THR A 459 -8.69 -47.08 -1.62
N SER A 460 -7.52 -47.25 -2.25
CA SER A 460 -6.54 -46.18 -2.37
C SER A 460 -7.19 -45.05 -3.18
N ILE A 461 -7.62 -43.99 -2.50
CA ILE A 461 -8.16 -42.81 -3.17
C ILE A 461 -7.04 -41.78 -3.28
N LEU A 462 -6.81 -41.31 -4.52
CA LEU A 462 -5.89 -40.23 -4.82
C LEU A 462 -6.31 -38.97 -4.05
N LEU A 463 -5.38 -38.40 -3.28
CA LEU A 463 -5.57 -37.11 -2.63
C LEU A 463 -5.62 -36.01 -3.70
N CYS A 464 -6.81 -35.54 -4.05
CA CYS A 464 -6.96 -34.25 -4.72
C CYS A 464 -7.19 -33.17 -3.66
N PRO A 465 -6.17 -32.32 -3.37
CA PRO A 465 -6.41 -31.10 -2.60
C PRO A 465 -7.22 -30.15 -3.49
N ARG A 466 -8.40 -29.75 -3.02
CA ARG A 466 -9.10 -28.57 -3.55
C ARG A 466 -8.64 -27.35 -2.80
#